data_AF-A0A2W7B6H6-F1
#
_entry.id   AF-A0A2W7B6H6-F1
#
_cell.length_a   1.000
_cell.length_b   1.000
_cell.length_c   1.000
_cell.angle_alpha   90.00
_cell.angle_beta   90.00
_cell.angle_gamma   90.00
#
_symmetry.space_group_name_H-M   'P 1'
#
loop_
_entity.id
_entity.type
_entity.pdbx_description
1 polymer ?
#
loop_
_entity_poly.entity_id
_entity_poly.type
_entity_poly.pdbx_seq_one_letter_code
_entity_poly.pdbx_strand_id
1 'polypeptide(L)'
;MIQTNSNALEETQMLGEYDFSIGERGKYYQAYQNNNLSSLPGVQFLRDHHQRRTGVLLDLQEHQSLWNEVIKDNSALDQLQFLMDHQGHYLAVILNFKEHLSLWQTIYDRLITR
;
A
#
# COMPACT_ATOMS: atom_id res chain seq x y z
N MET A 1 -13.62 -32.43 -4.34
CA MET A 1 -14.21 -31.09 -4.13
C MET A 1 -13.04 -30.13 -3.97
N ILE A 2 -12.84 -29.25 -4.95
CA ILE A 2 -11.76 -28.26 -4.92
C ILE A 2 -12.21 -27.20 -3.91
N GLN A 3 -11.57 -27.15 -2.74
CA GLN A 3 -11.65 -25.98 -1.86
C GLN A 3 -10.96 -24.84 -2.59
N THR A 4 -11.72 -24.11 -3.41
CA THR A 4 -11.29 -22.83 -3.96
C THR A 4 -11.05 -21.90 -2.78
N ASN A 5 -9.78 -21.61 -2.53
CA ASN A 5 -9.27 -20.76 -1.46
C ASN A 5 -9.98 -19.41 -1.43
N SER A 6 -10.97 -19.28 -0.56
CA SER A 6 -11.69 -18.03 -0.29
C SER A 6 -10.74 -16.88 0.00
N ASN A 7 -9.65 -17.15 0.74
CA ASN A 7 -8.62 -16.16 1.09
C ASN A 7 -7.91 -15.56 -0.14
N ALA A 8 -7.62 -16.35 -1.17
CA ALA A 8 -6.92 -15.85 -2.36
C ALA A 8 -7.83 -14.96 -3.22
N LEU A 9 -9.15 -15.25 -3.22
CA LEU A 9 -10.14 -14.44 -3.90
C LEU A 9 -10.35 -13.10 -3.18
N GLU A 10 -10.40 -13.12 -1.85
CA GLU A 10 -10.46 -11.92 -1.01
C GLU A 10 -9.20 -11.06 -1.17
N GLU A 11 -8.00 -11.65 -1.15
CA GLU A 11 -6.73 -10.92 -1.39
C GLU A 11 -6.70 -10.25 -2.77
N THR A 12 -7.23 -10.94 -3.79
CA THR A 12 -7.29 -10.40 -5.17
C THR A 12 -8.30 -9.27 -5.29
N GLN A 13 -9.49 -9.41 -4.69
CA GLN A 13 -10.50 -8.35 -4.64
C GLN A 13 -10.04 -7.15 -3.82
N MET A 14 -9.36 -7.40 -2.70
CA MET A 14 -8.74 -6.37 -1.86
C MET A 14 -7.64 -5.63 -2.62
N LEU A 15 -6.76 -6.34 -3.34
CA LEU A 15 -5.81 -5.69 -4.26
C LEU A 15 -6.57 -4.77 -5.24
N GLY A 16 -7.67 -5.22 -5.84
CA GLY A 16 -8.52 -4.40 -6.71
C GLY A 16 -9.01 -3.08 -6.07
N GLU A 17 -9.38 -3.08 -4.79
CA GLU A 17 -9.89 -1.90 -4.09
C GLU A 17 -8.83 -0.83 -3.78
N TYR A 18 -7.58 -1.24 -3.52
CA TYR A 18 -6.49 -0.35 -3.08
C TYR A 18 -5.43 -0.13 -4.17
N ASP A 19 -5.54 -0.82 -5.30
CA ASP A 19 -4.54 -0.80 -6.37
C ASP A 19 -4.92 0.02 -7.61
N PHE A 20 -6.17 0.43 -7.81
CA PHE A 20 -6.68 1.30 -8.91
C PHE A 20 -6.23 1.02 -10.37
N SER A 21 -5.39 0.01 -10.62
CA SER A 21 -4.71 -0.22 -11.91
C SER A 21 -5.53 -1.12 -12.83
N ILE A 22 -6.38 -1.96 -12.24
CA ILE A 22 -7.20 -2.98 -12.91
C ILE A 22 -8.69 -2.62 -13.01
N GLY A 23 -9.09 -1.43 -12.56
CA GLY A 23 -10.44 -0.95 -12.82
C GLY A 23 -11.55 -1.74 -12.12
N GLU A 24 -11.27 -2.40 -11.00
CA GLU A 24 -12.32 -3.03 -10.20
C GLU A 24 -13.05 -2.02 -9.33
N ARG A 25 -14.38 -2.08 -9.36
CA ARG A 25 -15.32 -1.13 -8.75
C ARG A 25 -15.41 -1.31 -7.23
N GLY A 26 -14.31 -1.12 -6.51
CA GLY A 26 -14.29 -0.98 -5.05
C GLY A 26 -14.79 0.38 -4.57
N LYS A 27 -15.10 0.52 -3.27
CA LYS A 27 -15.55 1.78 -2.65
C LYS A 27 -14.63 2.97 -2.94
N TYR A 28 -13.31 2.75 -2.97
CA TYR A 28 -12.31 3.79 -3.23
C TYR A 28 -12.07 4.05 -4.71
N TYR A 29 -12.36 3.08 -5.60
CA TYR A 29 -12.27 3.27 -7.05
C TYR A 29 -13.29 4.29 -7.54
N GLN A 30 -14.49 4.30 -6.95
CA GLN A 30 -15.51 5.32 -7.27
C GLN A 30 -15.07 6.72 -6.82
N ALA A 31 -14.38 6.85 -5.68
CA ALA A 31 -13.80 8.12 -5.24
C ALA A 31 -12.66 8.59 -6.18
N TYR A 32 -11.85 7.64 -6.68
CA TYR A 32 -10.77 7.91 -7.63
C TYR A 32 -11.30 8.32 -9.02
N GLN A 33 -12.27 7.59 -9.57
CA GLN A 33 -12.87 7.90 -10.88
C GLN A 33 -13.63 9.23 -10.91
N ASN A 34 -14.14 9.69 -9.76
CA ASN A 34 -14.85 10.97 -9.65
C ASN A 34 -13.89 12.18 -9.47
N ASN A 35 -12.58 12.03 -9.70
CA ASN A 35 -11.55 13.06 -9.49
C ASN A 35 -11.47 13.62 -8.06
N ASN A 36 -11.96 12.88 -7.05
CA ASN A 36 -11.99 13.33 -5.66
C ASN A 36 -10.77 12.87 -4.83
N LEU A 37 -9.88 12.06 -5.39
CA LEU A 37 -8.62 11.69 -4.75
C LEU A 37 -7.48 12.49 -5.38
N SER A 38 -7.06 13.56 -4.70
CA SER A 38 -5.80 14.24 -4.96
C SER A 38 -4.65 13.23 -5.00
N SER A 39 -3.60 13.49 -5.78
CA SER A 39 -2.39 12.66 -5.73
C SER A 39 -1.94 12.55 -4.27
N LEU A 40 -1.83 11.33 -3.73
CA LEU A 40 -1.30 11.13 -2.39
C LEU A 40 0.19 11.51 -2.39
N PRO A 41 0.59 12.65 -1.79
CA PRO A 41 1.98 13.06 -1.76
C PRO A 41 2.82 11.96 -1.10
N GLY A 42 4.07 11.75 -1.53
CA GLY A 42 4.93 10.73 -0.91
C GLY A 42 4.50 9.28 -1.12
N VAL A 43 3.54 8.99 -2.00
CA VAL A 43 3.12 7.62 -2.34
C VAL A 43 3.46 7.32 -3.80
N GLN A 44 4.25 6.27 -4.04
CA GLN A 44 4.58 5.81 -5.39
C GLN A 44 4.30 4.32 -5.55
N PHE A 45 3.51 3.95 -6.55
CA PHE A 45 3.23 2.54 -6.83
C PHE A 45 4.38 1.89 -7.61
N LEU A 46 4.85 0.75 -7.13
CA LEU A 46 5.85 -0.09 -7.77
C LEU A 46 5.15 -1.04 -8.76
N ARG A 47 5.73 -1.23 -9.94
CA ARG A 47 5.17 -2.08 -10.99
C ARG A 47 6.14 -3.15 -11.44
N ASP A 48 5.61 -4.31 -11.82
CA ASP A 48 6.38 -5.34 -12.51
C ASP A 48 6.55 -5.05 -14.01
N HIS A 49 7.25 -5.95 -14.70
CA HIS A 49 7.50 -5.87 -16.14
C HIS A 49 6.22 -5.95 -17.00
N HIS A 50 5.11 -6.42 -16.44
CA HIS A 50 3.79 -6.43 -17.07
C HIS A 50 2.93 -5.21 -16.69
N GLN A 51 3.53 -4.19 -16.08
CA GLN A 51 2.84 -2.98 -15.60
C GLN A 51 1.83 -3.22 -14.48
N ARG A 52 1.83 -4.40 -13.86
CA ARG A 52 0.98 -4.70 -12.71
C ARG A 52 1.62 -4.09 -11.48
N ARG A 53 0.84 -3.41 -10.65
CA ARG A 53 1.35 -2.86 -9.40
C ARG A 53 1.55 -4.00 -8.41
N THR A 54 2.72 -4.04 -7.80
CA THR A 54 3.15 -5.12 -6.90
C THR A 54 3.47 -4.62 -5.50
N GLY A 55 3.42 -3.31 -5.30
CA GLY A 55 3.69 -2.70 -4.02
C GLY A 55 3.66 -1.19 -4.09
N VAL A 56 4.07 -0.58 -2.98
CA VAL A 56 4.15 0.86 -2.83
C VAL A 56 5.46 1.24 -2.16
N LEU A 57 6.06 2.32 -2.64
CA LEU A 57 7.10 3.06 -1.97
C LEU A 57 6.43 4.23 -1.24
N LEU A 58 6.53 4.22 0.09
CA LEU A 58 6.05 5.29 0.94
C LEU A 58 7.23 6.14 1.39
N ASP A 59 7.19 7.43 1.05
CA ASP A 59 8.14 8.44 1.51
C ASP A 59 7.95 8.69 3.00
N LEU A 60 8.99 8.39 3.78
CA LEU A 60 8.97 8.56 5.23
C LEU A 60 9.26 10.00 5.63
N GLN A 61 9.80 10.85 4.76
CA GLN A 61 9.94 12.28 5.06
C GLN A 61 8.57 12.96 5.07
N GLU A 62 7.70 12.57 4.13
CA GLU A 62 6.32 13.07 4.06
C GLU A 62 5.43 12.43 5.15
N HIS A 63 5.59 11.13 5.42
CA HIS A 63 4.65 10.35 6.24
C HIS A 63 5.21 9.84 7.57
N GLN A 64 6.29 10.44 8.10
CA GLN A 64 6.97 9.92 9.29
C GLN A 64 6.05 9.68 10.49
N SER A 65 5.18 10.65 10.80
CA SER A 65 4.25 10.54 11.92
C SER A 65 3.23 9.43 11.73
N LEU A 66 2.67 9.33 10.52
CA LEU A 66 1.73 8.27 10.16
C LEU A 66 2.41 6.91 10.25
N TRP A 67 3.61 6.80 9.69
CA TRP A 67 4.43 5.59 9.75
C TRP A 67 4.60 5.12 11.19
N ASN A 68 5.14 5.99 12.05
CA ASN A 68 5.40 5.70 13.46
C ASN A 68 4.15 5.28 14.24
N GLU A 69 2.97 5.83 13.92
CA GLU A 69 1.71 5.40 14.51
C GLU A 69 1.31 3.99 14.07
N VAL A 70 1.44 3.68 12.78
CA VAL A 70 1.00 2.40 12.23
C VAL A 70 1.96 1.27 12.63
N ILE A 71 3.26 1.53 12.72
CA ILE A 71 4.24 0.51 13.07
C ILE A 71 4.37 0.24 14.58
N LYS A 72 3.84 1.12 15.44
CA LYS A 72 3.86 0.89 16.90
C LYS A 72 3.22 -0.44 17.30
N ASP A 73 2.18 -0.83 16.57
CA ASP A 73 1.44 -2.06 16.83
C ASP A 73 1.94 -3.25 15.97
N ASN A 74 2.97 -3.04 15.14
CA ASN A 74 3.41 -3.99 14.14
C ASN A 74 4.82 -4.53 14.46
N SER A 75 4.88 -5.76 14.97
CA SER A 75 6.13 -6.41 15.42
C SER A 75 6.99 -6.98 14.29
N ALA A 76 6.54 -6.89 13.03
CA ALA A 76 7.22 -7.50 11.87
C ALA A 76 8.08 -6.51 11.05
N LEU A 77 8.69 -5.51 11.70
CA LEU A 77 9.54 -4.52 11.02
C LEU A 77 10.73 -5.15 10.27
N ASP A 78 11.22 -6.30 10.75
CA ASP A 78 12.38 -6.99 10.18
C ASP A 78 12.15 -7.54 8.75
N GLN A 79 10.90 -7.61 8.31
CA GLN A 79 10.52 -8.08 6.96
C GLN A 79 10.34 -6.93 5.97
N LEU A 80 10.43 -5.69 6.44
CA LEU A 80 10.26 -4.51 5.61
C LEU A 80 11.57 -4.10 4.97
N GLN A 81 11.46 -3.61 3.73
CA GLN A 81 12.59 -3.07 2.99
C GLN A 81 12.57 -1.55 3.05
N PHE A 82 13.71 -0.96 3.40
CA PHE A 82 13.86 0.48 3.52
C PHE A 82 14.87 1.02 2.50
N LEU A 83 14.56 2.19 1.94
CA LEU A 83 15.54 3.03 1.30
C LEU A 83 16.22 3.88 2.37
N MET A 84 17.54 3.81 2.46
CA MET A 84 18.35 4.58 3.40
C MET A 84 19.25 5.57 2.69
N ASP A 85 19.55 6.68 3.34
CA ASP A 85 20.63 7.57 2.92
C ASP A 85 22.01 7.02 3.31
N HIS A 86 23.07 7.74 2.94
CA HIS A 86 24.46 7.38 3.25
C HIS A 86 24.79 7.47 4.76
N GLN A 87 23.91 8.05 5.57
CA GLN A 87 24.05 8.22 7.02
C GLN A 87 23.25 7.16 7.79
N GLY A 88 22.46 6.33 7.10
CA GLY A 88 21.61 5.29 7.69
C GLY A 88 20.21 5.77 8.07
N HIS A 89 19.77 6.96 7.62
CA HIS A 89 18.40 7.41 7.85
C HIS A 89 17.43 6.76 6.87
N TYR A 90 16.28 6.29 7.37
CA TYR A 90 15.21 5.78 6.53
C TYR A 90 14.53 6.91 5.76
N LEU A 91 14.65 6.89 4.44
CA LEU A 91 14.04 7.84 3.52
C LEU A 91 12.66 7.37 3.06
N ALA A 92 12.53 6.08 2.77
CA ALA A 92 11.28 5.49 2.29
C ALA A 92 11.19 4.03 2.71
N VAL A 93 9.98 3.48 2.71
CA VAL A 93 9.71 2.06 2.95
C VAL A 93 8.98 1.46 1.76
N ILE A 94 9.36 0.23 1.41
CA ILE A 94 8.74 -0.55 0.35
C ILE A 94 7.79 -1.56 0.97
N LEU A 95 6.52 -1.49 0.58
CA LEU A 95 5.49 -2.45 0.97
C LEU A 95 5.12 -3.29 -0.25
N ASN A 96 5.64 -4.52 -0.34
CA ASN A 96 5.17 -5.52 -1.28
C ASN A 96 3.73 -5.93 -0.95
N PHE A 97 2.80 -5.85 -1.89
CA PHE A 97 1.42 -6.20 -1.58
C PHE A 97 1.21 -7.68 -1.27
N LYS A 98 2.04 -8.59 -1.79
CA LYS A 98 1.93 -10.01 -1.44
C LYS A 98 2.17 -10.26 0.06
N GLU A 99 2.95 -9.40 0.71
CA GLU A 99 3.40 -9.59 2.09
C GLU A 99 2.79 -8.55 3.04
N HIS A 100 2.53 -7.34 2.54
CA HIS A 100 2.24 -6.15 3.35
C HIS A 100 0.91 -5.47 2.96
N LEU A 101 -0.02 -6.17 2.32
CA LEU A 101 -1.29 -5.58 1.88
C LEU A 101 -2.08 -4.96 3.04
N SER A 102 -2.23 -5.68 4.17
CA SER A 102 -2.99 -5.19 5.33
C SER A 102 -2.36 -3.96 5.98
N LEU A 103 -1.02 -3.89 5.97
CA LEU A 103 -0.29 -2.71 6.44
C LEU A 103 -0.55 -1.52 5.49
N TRP A 104 -0.47 -1.75 4.18
CA TRP A 104 -0.79 -0.72 3.20
C TRP A 104 -2.23 -0.21 3.34
N GLN A 105 -3.22 -1.09 3.51
CA GLN A 105 -4.62 -0.69 3.72
C GLN A 105 -4.76 0.26 4.90
N THR A 106 -4.14 -0.07 6.03
CA THR A 106 -4.16 0.77 7.24
C THR A 106 -3.58 2.16 6.98
N ILE A 107 -2.46 2.22 6.24
CA ILE A 107 -1.82 3.49 5.86
C ILE A 107 -2.73 4.27 4.91
N TYR A 108 -3.24 3.62 3.87
CA TYR A 108 -4.10 4.23 2.86
C TYR A 108 -5.38 4.81 3.48
N ASP A 109 -6.09 4.04 4.31
CA ASP A 109 -7.31 4.49 4.99
C ASP A 109 -7.06 5.74 5.85
N ARG A 110 -5.90 5.82 6.51
CA ARG A 110 -5.51 7.02 7.28
C ARG A 110 -5.11 8.19 6.38
N LEU A 111 -4.53 7.95 5.21
CA LEU A 111 -4.16 8.99 4.26
C LEU A 111 -5.39 9.69 3.65
N ILE A 112 -6.45 8.93 3.36
CA ILE A 112 -7.66 9.46 2.70
C ILE A 112 -8.70 10.04 3.67
N THR A 113 -8.56 9.79 4.97
CA THR A 113 -9.49 10.27 6.02
C THR A 113 -8.96 11.54 6.73
N ARG A 114 -7.75 12.00 6.39
CA ARG A 114 -7.19 13.29 6.84
C ARG A 114 -7.75 14.44 6.01
#